data_AF-Q69FH1-F1
#
_entry.id   AF-Q69FH1-F1
#
_cell.length_a   1.000
_cell.length_b   1.000
_cell.length_c   1.000
_cell.angle_alpha   90.00
_cell.angle_beta   90.00
_cell.angle_gamma   90.00
#
_symmetry.space_group_name_H-M   'P 1'
#
loop_
_entity.id
_entity.type
_entity.pdbx_description
1 polymer ?
#
loop_
_entity_poly.entity_id
_entity_poly.type
_entity_poly.pdbx_seq_one_letter_code
_entity_poly.pdbx_strand_id
1 'polypeptide(L)'
;MWLEESQMKSKGALHPRRIPWVCAVVSISFLSACFISTCVVTHYFLLWKRGSALKFSDYHTRLTCILEEPQPGATGGTWTCCPVSWRAFQSNCYFALNDNQTWHESERNCSGMSSHLVTINTEAEQDFVTQLLDEQFSYFLGLSYEKVEGQWQWVDKTPFNPNVVFWKVGEPKDSMEEDCVVLVYDQDKWVWNDFPCHFEMGRICKLPGATFDWNPSK
;
A
#
# COMPACT_ATOMS: atom_id res chain seq x y z
N MET A 1 -71.13 -17.80 -61.26
CA MET A 1 -70.66 -18.03 -59.88
C MET A 1 -69.74 -16.87 -59.56
N TRP A 2 -70.28 -15.86 -58.87
CA TRP A 2 -69.56 -14.67 -58.44
C TRP A 2 -68.84 -14.99 -57.13
N LEU A 3 -67.62 -14.51 -56.94
CA LEU A 3 -67.01 -14.37 -55.62
C LEU A 3 -66.39 -12.98 -55.54
N GLU A 4 -67.08 -12.09 -54.84
CA GLU A 4 -66.62 -10.77 -54.40
C GLU A 4 -65.55 -10.94 -53.32
N GLU A 5 -64.38 -10.33 -53.52
CA GLU A 5 -63.35 -10.24 -52.51
C GLU A 5 -63.61 -9.02 -51.61
N SER A 6 -63.99 -9.32 -50.37
CA SER A 6 -64.25 -8.36 -49.30
C SER A 6 -62.97 -7.67 -48.80
N GLN A 7 -63.05 -6.34 -48.71
CA GLN A 7 -62.05 -5.43 -48.16
C GLN A 7 -61.86 -5.63 -46.64
N MET A 8 -60.75 -6.26 -46.22
CA MET A 8 -60.29 -6.23 -44.82
C MET A 8 -59.46 -4.97 -44.55
N LYS A 9 -60.10 -3.96 -43.95
CA LYS A 9 -59.44 -2.84 -43.24
C LYS A 9 -58.72 -3.39 -42.00
N SER A 10 -57.43 -3.70 -42.12
CA SER A 10 -56.60 -4.02 -40.95
C SER A 10 -56.18 -2.74 -40.22
N LYS A 11 -56.57 -2.69 -38.94
CA LYS A 11 -56.38 -1.60 -38.00
C LYS A 11 -54.90 -1.46 -37.64
N GLY A 12 -54.38 -0.24 -37.73
CA GLY A 12 -53.26 0.23 -36.90
C GLY A 12 -51.94 -0.51 -37.05
N ALA A 13 -51.46 -0.74 -38.28
CA ALA A 13 -50.04 -1.04 -38.47
C ALA A 13 -49.23 0.15 -37.95
N LEU A 14 -48.38 -0.09 -36.94
CA LEU A 14 -47.43 0.88 -36.41
C LEU A 14 -46.66 1.47 -37.62
N HIS A 15 -46.91 2.75 -37.92
CA HIS A 15 -46.49 3.34 -39.18
C HIS A 15 -44.98 3.10 -39.42
N PRO A 16 -44.54 2.57 -40.58
CA PRO A 16 -43.17 2.09 -40.80
C PRO A 16 -42.08 3.13 -40.53
N ARG A 17 -42.41 4.42 -40.65
CA ARG A 17 -41.54 5.55 -40.29
C ARG A 17 -41.24 5.70 -38.78
N ARG A 18 -42.02 5.10 -37.88
CA ARG A 18 -41.82 5.16 -36.42
C ARG A 18 -40.88 4.07 -35.88
N ILE A 19 -40.72 2.95 -36.60
CA ILE A 19 -39.92 1.80 -36.15
C ILE A 19 -38.44 2.21 -35.92
N PRO A 20 -37.75 2.93 -36.83
CA PRO A 20 -36.35 3.31 -36.62
C PRO A 20 -36.16 4.25 -35.42
N TRP A 21 -37.09 5.17 -35.18
CA TRP A 21 -37.04 6.08 -34.04
C TRP A 21 -37.22 5.33 -32.72
N VAL A 22 -38.15 4.36 -32.66
CA VAL A 22 -38.33 3.52 -31.48
C VAL A 22 -37.07 2.70 -31.22
N CYS A 23 -36.47 2.08 -32.24
CA CYS A 23 -35.20 1.35 -32.09
C CYS A 23 -34.08 2.26 -31.59
N ALA A 24 -33.91 3.45 -32.17
CA ALA A 24 -32.88 4.40 -31.77
C ALA A 24 -33.05 4.84 -30.31
N VAL A 25 -34.27 5.19 -29.89
CA VAL A 25 -34.55 5.59 -28.50
C VAL A 25 -34.25 4.44 -27.54
N VAL A 26 -34.69 3.21 -27.84
CA VAL A 26 -34.40 2.03 -27.01
C VAL A 26 -32.89 1.80 -26.91
N SER A 27 -32.16 1.83 -28.03
CA SER A 27 -30.70 1.67 -28.04
C SER A 27 -29.99 2.78 -27.24
N ILE A 28 -30.39 4.04 -27.40
CA ILE A 28 -29.84 5.17 -26.64
C ILE A 28 -30.11 4.99 -25.14
N SER A 29 -31.32 4.58 -24.76
CA SER A 29 -31.66 4.30 -23.36
C SER A 29 -30.79 3.18 -22.78
N PHE A 30 -30.60 2.07 -23.50
CA PHE A 30 -29.72 0.98 -23.05
C PHE A 30 -28.27 1.44 -22.90
N LEU A 31 -27.71 2.16 -23.89
CA LEU A 31 -26.33 2.66 -23.82
C LEU A 31 -26.15 3.66 -22.67
N SER A 32 -27.13 4.54 -22.45
CA SER A 32 -27.10 5.47 -21.32
C SER A 32 -27.17 4.77 -19.97
N ALA A 33 -28.01 3.74 -19.83
CA ALA A 33 -28.11 2.93 -18.62
C ALA A 33 -26.81 2.15 -18.35
N CYS A 34 -26.20 1.56 -19.39
CA CYS A 34 -24.89 0.92 -19.30
C CYS A 34 -23.79 1.90 -18.87
N PHE A 35 -23.76 3.10 -19.47
CA PHE A 35 -22.79 4.13 -19.11
C PHE A 35 -22.96 4.58 -17.66
N ILE A 36 -24.19 4.88 -17.23
CA ILE A 36 -24.49 5.27 -15.84
C ILE A 36 -24.10 4.14 -14.88
N SER A 37 -24.43 2.88 -15.18
CA SER A 37 -24.04 1.73 -14.36
C SER A 37 -22.51 1.64 -14.21
N THR A 38 -21.75 1.77 -15.30
CA THR A 38 -20.29 1.73 -15.27
C THR A 38 -19.70 2.91 -14.49
N CYS A 39 -20.23 4.13 -14.68
CA CYS A 39 -19.83 5.31 -13.91
C CYS A 39 -20.14 5.13 -12.41
N VAL A 40 -21.31 4.58 -12.07
CA VAL A 40 -21.71 4.30 -10.70
C VAL A 40 -20.78 3.27 -10.07
N VAL A 41 -20.56 2.13 -10.73
CA VAL A 41 -19.67 1.06 -10.24
C VAL A 41 -18.25 1.57 -10.05
N THR A 42 -17.69 2.29 -11.02
CA THR A 42 -16.35 2.88 -10.91
C THR A 42 -16.27 3.92 -9.80
N HIS A 43 -17.27 4.79 -9.66
CA HIS A 43 -17.32 5.78 -8.58
C HIS A 43 -17.41 5.12 -7.20
N TYR A 44 -18.28 4.12 -7.02
CA TYR A 44 -18.37 3.37 -5.77
C TYR A 44 -17.09 2.58 -5.47
N PHE A 45 -16.44 2.02 -6.48
CA PHE A 45 -15.13 1.36 -6.34
C PHE A 45 -14.03 2.34 -5.90
N LEU A 46 -13.99 3.54 -6.49
CA LEU A 46 -13.06 4.61 -6.11
C LEU A 46 -13.35 5.12 -4.69
N LEU A 47 -14.63 5.28 -4.32
CA LEU A 47 -15.04 5.63 -2.97
C LEU A 47 -14.66 4.54 -1.96
N TRP A 48 -14.80 3.26 -2.33
CA TRP A 48 -14.39 2.16 -1.47
C TRP A 48 -12.87 2.17 -1.25
N LYS A 49 -12.08 2.31 -2.32
CA LYS A 49 -10.62 2.50 -2.22
C LYS A 49 -10.23 3.72 -1.39
N ARG A 50 -11.06 4.78 -1.35
CA ARG A 50 -10.82 5.97 -0.52
C ARG A 50 -11.29 5.81 0.92
N GLY A 51 -12.36 5.05 1.16
CA GLY A 51 -12.94 4.84 2.49
C GLY A 51 -12.09 3.96 3.41
N SER A 52 -11.26 3.07 2.85
CA SER A 52 -10.24 2.35 3.63
C SER A 52 -9.24 3.30 4.28
N ALA A 53 -8.96 4.47 3.70
CA ALA A 53 -8.09 5.49 4.30
C ALA A 53 -8.71 6.17 5.53
N LEU A 54 -10.04 6.30 5.62
CA LEU A 54 -10.71 6.97 6.75
C LEU A 54 -10.79 6.11 8.02
N LYS A 55 -10.76 4.77 7.90
CA LYS A 55 -10.66 3.88 9.07
C LYS A 55 -9.34 4.02 9.84
N PHE A 56 -8.37 4.75 9.28
CA PHE A 56 -7.04 4.89 9.84
C PHE A 56 -6.99 5.79 11.08
N SER A 57 -7.80 6.87 11.12
CA SER A 57 -7.77 7.83 12.24
C SER A 57 -8.16 7.21 13.59
N ASP A 58 -8.95 6.14 13.60
CA ASP A 58 -9.42 5.50 14.83
C ASP A 58 -8.33 4.64 15.50
N TYR A 59 -7.33 4.21 14.71
CA TYR A 59 -6.24 3.33 15.14
C TYR A 59 -5.26 4.00 16.12
N HIS A 60 -5.17 5.34 16.11
CA HIS A 60 -4.23 6.10 16.93
C HIS A 60 -4.74 6.48 18.33
N THR A 61 -5.95 6.08 18.71
CA THR A 61 -6.53 6.50 20.00
C THR A 61 -5.86 5.89 21.22
N ARG A 62 -5.14 4.78 21.06
CA ARG A 62 -4.42 4.08 22.14
C ARG A 62 -2.96 3.91 21.78
N LEU A 63 -2.11 4.12 22.79
CA LEU A 63 -0.67 3.94 22.70
C LEU A 63 -0.23 2.80 23.64
N THR A 64 0.80 2.07 23.23
CA THR A 64 1.58 1.16 24.07
C THR A 64 2.97 1.74 24.20
N CYS A 65 3.50 1.82 25.43
CA CYS A 65 4.81 2.40 25.69
C CYS A 65 5.75 1.34 26.25
N ILE A 66 7.01 1.40 25.83
CA ILE A 66 8.11 0.61 26.39
C ILE A 66 9.17 1.54 26.95
N LEU A 67 9.83 1.13 28.02
CA LEU A 67 10.99 1.82 28.57
C LEU A 67 12.22 1.13 28.03
N GLU A 68 13.10 1.86 27.34
CA GLU A 68 14.40 1.31 26.97
C GLU A 68 15.26 1.09 28.22
N GLU A 69 15.96 -0.03 28.25
CA GLU A 69 16.87 -0.33 29.35
C GLU A 69 18.05 0.66 29.32
N PRO A 70 18.34 1.36 30.42
CA PRO A 70 19.42 2.32 30.46
C PRO A 70 20.78 1.66 30.21
N GLN A 71 21.73 2.43 29.66
CA GLN A 71 23.13 2.00 29.69
C GLN A 71 23.59 1.80 31.15
N PRO A 72 24.56 0.88 31.41
CA PRO A 72 25.05 0.61 32.75
C PRO A 72 25.45 1.89 33.48
N GLY A 73 24.75 2.21 34.58
CA GLY A 73 25.02 3.39 35.41
C GLY A 73 24.14 4.63 35.15
N ALA A 74 23.23 4.60 34.18
CA ALA A 74 22.22 5.66 34.03
C ALA A 74 21.07 5.48 35.04
N THR A 75 20.63 6.58 35.67
CA THR A 75 19.56 6.59 36.69
C THR A 75 18.16 6.79 36.14
N GLY A 76 18.02 7.01 34.83
CA GLY A 76 16.76 7.22 34.13
C GLY A 76 16.70 6.42 32.82
N GLY A 77 15.58 6.51 32.12
CA GLY A 77 15.40 5.87 30.81
C GLY A 77 14.45 6.66 29.93
N THR A 78 14.49 6.39 28.63
CA THR A 78 13.61 7.00 27.65
C THR A 78 12.49 6.02 27.33
N TRP A 79 11.26 6.47 27.51
CA TRP A 79 10.09 5.73 27.07
C TRP A 79 9.78 6.05 25.61
N THR A 80 9.37 5.05 24.86
CA THR A 80 8.86 5.20 23.49
C THR A 80 7.45 4.64 23.41
N CYS A 81 6.50 5.47 23.00
CA CYS A 81 5.10 5.12 22.83
C CYS A 81 4.72 5.01 21.35
N CYS A 82 4.06 3.91 21.00
CA CYS A 82 3.60 3.61 19.65
C CYS A 82 2.10 3.31 19.63
N PRO A 83 1.40 3.52 18.50
CA PRO A 83 0.01 3.13 18.36
C PRO A 83 -0.16 1.63 18.62
N VAL A 84 -1.33 1.22 19.09
CA VAL A 84 -1.64 -0.21 19.28
C VAL A 84 -1.39 -0.97 17.96
N SER A 85 -0.86 -2.18 18.07
CA SER A 85 -0.38 -3.06 16.97
C SER A 85 0.96 -2.67 16.33
N TRP A 86 1.49 -1.49 16.62
CA TRP A 86 2.87 -1.15 16.25
C TRP A 86 3.84 -1.68 17.31
N ARG A 87 5.06 -1.99 16.88
CA ARG A 87 6.15 -2.47 17.74
C ARG A 87 7.17 -1.35 17.91
N ALA A 88 7.48 -1.03 19.16
CA ALA A 88 8.43 0.02 19.51
C ALA A 88 9.85 -0.56 19.56
N PHE A 89 10.81 0.19 19.02
CA PHE A 89 12.24 -0.07 19.15
C PHE A 89 12.99 1.25 19.00
N GLN A 90 13.88 1.57 19.93
CA GLN A 90 14.52 2.89 19.97
C GLN A 90 13.46 3.98 19.99
N SER A 91 13.64 5.03 19.19
CA SER A 91 12.70 6.13 19.09
C SER A 91 11.67 5.95 17.96
N ASN A 92 11.47 4.72 17.46
CA ASN A 92 10.61 4.45 16.30
C ASN A 92 9.56 3.37 16.58
N CYS A 93 8.52 3.39 15.75
CA CYS A 93 7.42 2.44 15.71
C CYS A 93 7.39 1.73 14.37
N TYR A 94 7.24 0.40 14.39
CA TYR A 94 7.29 -0.45 13.21
C TYR A 94 6.00 -1.26 13.09
N PHE A 95 5.49 -1.43 11.87
CA PHE A 95 4.32 -2.25 11.60
C PHE A 95 4.49 -3.01 10.29
N ALA A 96 4.64 -4.33 10.40
CA ALA A 96 4.70 -5.25 9.27
C ALA A 96 3.28 -5.64 8.86
N LEU A 97 2.99 -5.56 7.57
CA LEU A 97 1.73 -5.97 6.98
C LEU A 97 2.00 -6.96 5.85
N ASN A 98 1.33 -8.11 5.92
CA ASN A 98 1.41 -9.17 4.92
C ASN A 98 0.40 -8.90 3.78
N ASP A 99 0.12 -7.62 3.48
CA ASP A 99 -0.79 -7.21 2.42
C ASP A 99 0.00 -6.96 1.12
N ASN A 100 -0.24 -7.81 0.12
CA ASN A 100 0.41 -7.69 -1.18
C ASN A 100 0.02 -6.37 -1.86
N GLN A 101 1.00 -5.49 -2.04
CA GLN A 101 0.85 -4.18 -2.68
C GLN A 101 2.11 -3.87 -3.49
N THR A 102 2.00 -3.07 -4.55
CA THR A 102 3.20 -2.56 -5.25
C THR A 102 4.03 -1.66 -4.34
N TRP A 103 5.31 -1.39 -4.68
CA TRP A 103 6.16 -0.52 -3.85
C TRP A 103 5.55 0.88 -3.69
N HIS A 104 5.04 1.47 -4.79
CA HIS A 104 4.41 2.79 -4.76
C HIS A 104 3.10 2.83 -3.97
N GLU A 105 2.30 1.76 -4.01
CA GLU A 105 1.09 1.66 -3.17
C GLU A 105 1.46 1.47 -1.70
N SER A 106 2.50 0.71 -1.42
CA SER A 106 3.00 0.49 -0.07
C SER A 106 3.47 1.79 0.58
N GLU A 107 4.29 2.58 -0.11
CA GLU A 107 4.71 3.90 0.38
C GLU A 107 3.52 4.85 0.54
N ARG A 108 2.60 4.89 -0.44
CA ARG A 108 1.39 5.72 -0.32
C ARG A 108 0.54 5.33 0.88
N ASN A 109 0.39 4.04 1.15
CA ASN A 109 -0.41 3.55 2.26
C ASN A 109 0.30 3.82 3.60
N CYS A 110 1.61 3.58 3.73
CA CYS A 110 2.38 3.99 4.90
C CYS A 110 2.29 5.52 5.13
N SER A 111 2.41 6.33 4.08
CA SER A 111 2.23 7.78 4.13
C SER A 111 0.83 8.18 4.60
N GLY A 112 -0.20 7.47 4.14
CA GLY A 112 -1.58 7.61 4.64
C GLY A 112 -1.70 7.31 6.13
N MET A 113 -0.73 6.56 6.68
CA MET A 113 -0.59 6.23 8.09
C MET A 113 0.28 7.20 8.91
N SER A 114 0.63 8.37 8.35
CA SER A 114 1.62 9.29 8.92
C SER A 114 2.98 8.62 9.19
N SER A 115 3.34 7.68 8.32
CA SER A 115 4.55 6.86 8.39
C SER A 115 5.18 6.75 7.00
N HIS A 116 6.32 6.09 6.88
CA HIS A 116 6.92 5.75 5.59
C HIS A 116 7.20 4.25 5.52
N LEU A 117 7.47 3.71 4.33
CA LEU A 117 8.13 2.41 4.23
C LEU A 117 9.40 2.41 5.07
N VAL A 118 9.70 1.27 5.69
CA VAL A 118 10.78 1.18 6.69
C VAL A 118 12.13 1.53 6.08
N THR A 119 12.87 2.37 6.80
CA THR A 119 14.27 2.69 6.52
C THR A 119 15.13 1.98 7.54
N ILE A 120 16.24 1.39 7.11
CA ILE A 120 17.13 0.61 7.96
C ILE A 120 18.52 1.26 7.94
N ASN A 121 18.90 1.85 9.07
CA ASN A 121 20.14 2.64 9.18
C ASN A 121 21.18 2.01 10.12
N THR A 122 20.82 0.91 10.81
CA THR A 122 21.71 0.17 11.71
C THR A 122 21.45 -1.34 11.63
N GLU A 123 22.44 -2.15 12.00
CA GLU A 123 22.28 -3.60 12.16
C GLU A 123 21.24 -3.95 13.22
N ALA A 124 21.22 -3.23 14.35
CA ALA A 124 20.22 -3.43 15.39
C ALA A 124 18.78 -3.19 14.90
N GLU A 125 18.59 -2.25 13.97
CA GLU A 125 17.29 -2.01 13.32
C GLU A 125 16.92 -3.14 12.34
N GLN A 126 17.86 -3.65 11.54
CA GLN A 126 17.65 -4.84 10.69
C GLN A 126 17.23 -6.04 11.55
N ASP A 127 17.97 -6.31 12.62
CA ASP A 127 17.70 -7.43 13.53
C ASP A 127 16.35 -7.30 14.22
N PHE A 128 15.97 -6.09 14.64
CA PHE A 128 14.67 -5.85 15.25
C PHE A 128 13.53 -6.03 14.24
N VAL A 129 13.62 -5.39 13.08
CA VAL A 129 12.56 -5.41 12.06
C VAL A 129 12.29 -6.83 11.59
N THR A 130 13.33 -7.63 11.39
CA THR A 130 13.22 -8.99 10.86
C THR A 130 12.56 -9.98 11.82
N GLN A 131 12.59 -9.72 13.14
CA GLN A 131 11.84 -10.48 14.14
C GLN A 131 10.31 -10.32 14.03
N LEU A 132 9.84 -9.30 13.30
CA LEU A 132 8.42 -9.02 13.12
C LEU A 132 7.81 -9.76 11.92
N LEU A 133 8.65 -10.40 11.10
CA LEU A 133 8.28 -10.86 9.76
C LEU A 133 7.91 -12.34 9.76
N ASP A 134 6.95 -12.68 8.91
CA ASP A 134 6.60 -14.05 8.57
C ASP A 134 7.43 -14.51 7.35
N GLU A 135 8.18 -15.59 7.51
CA GLU A 135 9.07 -16.21 6.50
C GLU A 135 8.33 -16.62 5.21
N GLN A 136 7.00 -16.74 5.24
CA GLN A 136 6.18 -17.04 4.05
C GLN A 136 6.04 -15.85 3.09
N PHE A 137 6.45 -14.65 3.49
CA PHE A 137 6.27 -13.41 2.74
C PHE A 137 7.60 -12.70 2.50
N SER A 138 7.63 -11.81 1.51
CA SER A 138 8.69 -10.82 1.33
C SER A 138 8.11 -9.43 1.54
N TYR A 139 8.95 -8.49 1.97
CA TYR A 139 8.48 -7.18 2.43
C TYR A 139 9.26 -6.05 1.80
N PHE A 140 8.57 -5.06 1.26
CA PHE A 140 9.20 -3.86 0.73
C PHE A 140 9.88 -3.04 1.83
N LEU A 141 11.11 -2.60 1.52
CA LEU A 141 11.81 -1.55 2.22
C LEU A 141 11.51 -0.20 1.57
N GLY A 142 11.73 0.87 2.32
CA GLY A 142 11.68 2.24 1.83
C GLY A 142 12.89 2.65 1.01
N LEU A 143 13.56 1.69 0.34
CA LEU A 143 14.76 1.89 -0.45
C LEU A 143 14.43 1.74 -1.93
N SER A 144 14.82 2.74 -2.72
CA SER A 144 14.69 2.72 -4.18
C SER A 144 15.91 3.30 -4.88
N TYR A 145 16.19 2.86 -6.10
CA TYR A 145 17.28 3.36 -6.93
C TYR A 145 16.84 4.56 -7.77
N GLU A 146 17.47 5.72 -7.57
CA GLU A 146 17.24 6.91 -8.40
C GLU A 146 18.20 6.91 -9.59
N LYS A 147 17.70 6.54 -10.77
CA LYS A 147 18.48 6.41 -12.01
C LYS A 147 19.18 7.69 -12.48
N VAL A 148 18.62 8.86 -12.19
CA VAL A 148 19.16 10.15 -12.66
C VAL A 148 20.42 10.51 -11.87
N GLU A 149 20.36 10.39 -10.56
CA GLU A 149 21.49 10.66 -9.66
C GLU A 149 22.42 9.44 -9.51
N GLY A 150 21.96 8.25 -9.92
CA GLY A 150 22.72 7.01 -9.87
C GLY A 150 22.95 6.47 -8.45
N GLN A 151 21.99 6.69 -7.54
CA GLN A 151 22.14 6.36 -6.12
C GLN A 151 20.89 5.73 -5.50
N TRP A 152 21.11 4.92 -4.46
CA TRP A 152 20.05 4.41 -3.59
C TRP A 152 19.52 5.53 -2.67
N GLN A 153 18.20 5.60 -2.51
CA GLN A 153 17.53 6.61 -1.69
C GLN A 153 16.49 6.00 -0.77
N TRP A 154 16.53 6.43 0.49
CA TRP A 154 15.48 6.16 1.46
C TRP A 154 14.29 7.13 1.27
N VAL A 155 13.07 6.62 1.46
CA VAL A 155 11.82 7.39 1.40
C VAL A 155 11.77 8.54 2.40
N ASP A 156 12.39 8.37 3.58
CA ASP A 156 12.46 9.39 4.64
C ASP A 156 13.57 10.44 4.42
N LYS A 157 14.32 10.32 3.31
CA LYS A 157 15.44 11.19 2.93
C LYS A 157 16.65 11.12 3.85
N THR A 158 16.74 10.13 4.72
CA THR A 158 17.99 9.80 5.42
C THR A 158 19.06 9.43 4.40
N PRO A 159 20.30 9.94 4.51
CA PRO A 159 21.38 9.59 3.58
C PRO A 159 21.65 8.08 3.59
N PHE A 160 21.75 7.48 2.40
CA PHE A 160 22.11 6.07 2.26
C PHE A 160 23.57 5.84 2.71
N ASN A 161 23.79 4.88 3.61
CA ASN A 161 25.12 4.51 4.09
C ASN A 161 25.56 3.19 3.42
N PRO A 162 26.55 3.19 2.50
CA PRO A 162 26.98 1.97 1.81
C PRO A 162 27.67 0.95 2.73
N ASN A 163 27.99 1.32 3.98
CA ASN A 163 28.56 0.41 4.98
C ASN A 163 27.50 -0.28 5.85
N VAL A 164 26.22 0.11 5.73
CA VAL A 164 25.10 -0.51 6.46
C VAL A 164 24.12 -1.05 5.44
N VAL A 165 24.47 -2.21 4.89
CA VAL A 165 23.71 -2.89 3.84
C VAL A 165 23.64 -4.37 4.15
N PHE A 166 22.50 -4.99 3.82
CA PHE A 166 22.27 -6.41 4.09
C PHE A 166 21.89 -7.17 2.82
N TRP A 167 22.51 -6.79 1.69
CA TRP A 167 22.30 -7.44 0.39
C TRP A 167 22.54 -8.94 0.43
N LYS A 168 21.66 -9.67 -0.26
CA LYS A 168 21.89 -11.06 -0.60
C LYS A 168 23.16 -11.16 -1.45
N VAL A 169 23.89 -12.26 -1.32
CA VAL A 169 25.10 -12.50 -2.11
C VAL A 169 24.75 -12.45 -3.60
N GLY A 170 25.39 -11.52 -4.32
CA GLY A 170 25.16 -11.30 -5.74
C GLY A 170 24.17 -10.19 -6.07
N GLU A 171 23.60 -9.52 -5.07
CA GLU A 171 22.73 -8.36 -5.22
C GLU A 171 23.43 -7.05 -4.79
N PRO A 172 22.99 -5.87 -5.28
CA PRO A 172 21.97 -5.69 -6.32
C PRO A 172 22.48 -6.08 -7.71
N LYS A 173 21.57 -6.51 -8.60
CA LYS A 173 21.84 -6.79 -10.00
C LYS A 173 21.48 -5.60 -10.88
N ASP A 174 22.47 -5.10 -11.62
CA ASP A 174 22.30 -4.04 -12.62
C ASP A 174 21.54 -4.49 -13.90
N SER A 175 20.84 -5.63 -13.89
CA SER A 175 20.34 -6.26 -15.13
C SER A 175 18.85 -6.07 -15.42
N MET A 176 18.06 -5.42 -14.58
CA MET A 176 16.61 -5.30 -14.76
C MET A 176 16.06 -3.95 -14.23
N GLU A 177 14.81 -3.61 -14.57
CA GLU A 177 14.05 -2.48 -13.97
C GLU A 177 13.68 -2.76 -12.49
N GLU A 178 14.68 -3.17 -11.71
CA GLU A 178 14.61 -3.61 -10.31
C GLU A 178 15.00 -2.45 -9.38
N ASP A 179 14.29 -1.33 -9.49
CA ASP A 179 14.64 -0.11 -8.76
C ASP A 179 14.15 -0.09 -7.30
N CYS A 180 13.56 -1.18 -6.77
CA CYS A 180 13.00 -1.25 -5.42
C CYS A 180 13.61 -2.39 -4.63
N VAL A 181 13.56 -2.35 -3.29
CA VAL A 181 14.20 -3.37 -2.44
C VAL A 181 13.20 -4.09 -1.57
N VAL A 182 13.33 -5.42 -1.51
CA VAL A 182 12.57 -6.29 -0.62
C VAL A 182 13.48 -7.02 0.37
N LEU A 183 12.97 -7.27 1.57
CA LEU A 183 13.49 -8.28 2.47
C LEU A 183 12.97 -9.65 2.05
N VAL A 184 13.88 -10.59 1.83
CA VAL A 184 13.59 -12.00 1.53
C VAL A 184 14.24 -12.89 2.59
N TYR A 185 13.57 -13.99 2.93
CA TYR A 185 14.13 -15.01 3.80
C TYR A 185 14.91 -16.04 2.97
N ASP A 186 16.23 -16.10 3.17
CA ASP A 186 17.16 -16.91 2.38
C ASP A 186 18.21 -17.53 3.32
N GLN A 187 18.30 -18.86 3.35
CA GLN A 187 19.29 -19.59 4.16
C GLN A 187 19.30 -19.18 5.65
N ASP A 188 18.13 -19.27 6.30
CA ASP A 188 17.93 -18.99 7.73
C ASP A 188 18.24 -17.53 8.15
N LYS A 189 18.21 -16.59 7.20
CA LYS A 189 18.39 -15.15 7.46
C LYS A 189 17.58 -14.27 6.51
N TRP A 190 17.29 -13.06 6.97
CA TRP A 190 16.66 -12.02 6.15
C TRP A 190 17.71 -11.14 5.47
N VAL A 191 17.62 -11.03 4.15
CA VAL A 191 18.57 -10.28 3.30
C VAL A 191 17.82 -9.40 2.30
N TRP A 192 18.50 -8.38 1.79
CA TRP A 192 17.96 -7.45 0.81
C TRP A 192 18.12 -8.01 -0.61
N ASN A 193 17.10 -7.83 -1.43
CA ASN A 193 17.10 -8.15 -2.84
C ASN A 193 16.48 -6.98 -3.59
N ASP A 194 17.14 -6.49 -4.64
CA ASP A 194 16.53 -5.57 -5.59
C ASP A 194 15.45 -6.29 -6.41
N PHE A 195 14.37 -5.58 -6.73
CA PHE A 195 13.13 -6.19 -7.17
C PHE A 195 12.28 -5.21 -7.99
N PRO A 196 11.50 -5.68 -8.98
CA PRO A 196 10.72 -4.77 -9.81
C PRO A 196 9.58 -4.16 -9.00
N CYS A 197 9.53 -2.82 -8.98
CA CYS A 197 8.61 -2.05 -8.14
C CYS A 197 7.12 -2.32 -8.39
N HIS A 198 6.78 -2.91 -9.54
CA HIS A 198 5.40 -3.17 -9.98
C HIS A 198 4.86 -4.54 -9.54
N PHE A 199 5.70 -5.41 -8.96
CA PHE A 199 5.23 -6.62 -8.31
C PHE A 199 4.72 -6.31 -6.90
N GLU A 200 3.82 -7.16 -6.40
CA GLU A 200 3.18 -6.99 -5.12
C GLU A 200 3.84 -7.85 -4.04
N MET A 201 4.18 -7.23 -2.91
CA MET A 201 4.78 -7.88 -1.74
C MET A 201 4.15 -7.29 -0.47
N GLY A 202 4.44 -7.88 0.69
CA GLY A 202 4.14 -7.26 1.97
C GLY A 202 4.89 -5.94 2.14
N ARG A 203 4.58 -5.20 3.20
CA ARG A 203 5.28 -3.95 3.51
C ARG A 203 5.57 -3.82 4.99
N ILE A 204 6.58 -3.04 5.32
CA ILE A 204 6.86 -2.65 6.70
C ILE A 204 6.83 -1.12 6.74
N CYS A 205 5.98 -0.56 7.59
CA CYS A 205 5.92 0.89 7.80
C CYS A 205 6.69 1.28 9.08
N LYS A 206 7.25 2.49 9.09
CA LYS A 206 8.02 3.09 10.19
C LYS A 206 7.56 4.53 10.42
N LEU A 207 7.35 4.90 11.68
CA LEU A 207 7.18 6.30 12.10
C LEU A 207 7.98 6.59 13.38
N PRO A 208 8.29 7.87 13.67
CA PRO A 208 8.79 8.25 14.98
C PRO A 208 7.80 7.90 16.09
N GLY A 209 8.29 7.31 17.17
CA GLY A 209 7.52 7.11 18.39
C GLY A 209 7.45 8.39 19.22
N ALA A 210 6.44 8.52 20.07
CA ALA A 210 6.41 9.59 21.06
C ALA A 210 7.36 9.25 22.20
N THR A 211 8.43 10.03 22.38
CA THR A 211 9.46 9.78 23.40
C THR A 211 9.28 10.67 24.62
N PHE A 212 9.58 10.13 25.80
CA PHE A 212 9.68 10.93 27.03
C PHE A 212 10.78 10.42 27.96
N ASP A 213 11.60 11.34 28.46
CA ASP A 213 12.66 11.01 29.40
C ASP A 213 12.10 10.91 30.82
N TRP A 214 12.34 9.77 31.46
CA TRP A 214 11.98 9.53 32.85
C TRP A 214 13.23 9.52 33.72
N ASN A 215 13.26 10.40 34.72
CA ASN A 215 14.28 10.41 35.75
C ASN A 215 13.61 10.39 37.13
N PRO A 216 13.74 9.29 37.92
CA PRO A 216 13.11 9.16 39.23
C PRO A 216 13.65 10.13 40.29
N SER A 217 14.75 10.84 40.03
CA SER A 217 15.40 11.74 41.00
C SER A 217 15.00 13.23 40.90
N LYS A 218 13.95 13.56 40.13
CA LYS A 218 13.26 14.86 40.15
C LYS A 218 11.87 14.71 40.74
#